data_AF-A0AAU0ZQS0-F1
#
_entry.id   AF-A0AAU0ZQS0-F1
#
_cell.length_a   1.000
_cell.length_b   1.000
_cell.length_c   1.000
_cell.angle_alpha   90.00
_cell.angle_beta   90.00
_cell.angle_gamma   90.00
#
_symmetry.space_group_name_H-M   'P 1'
#
loop_
_entity.id
_entity.type
_entity.pdbx_description
1 polymer ?
#
loop_
_entity_poly.entity_id
_entity_poly.type
_entity_poly.pdbx_seq_one_letter_code
_entity_poly.pdbx_strand_id
1 'polypeptide(L)'
;MNRRTTAAGLLVAAALALTACSSGTPDKADHPSKLDDAAKLACDDFAKDYKAAQTSSARLDLANKVNKWAKDSQTNGIADNGKVLARGANGSDGAWKIGADSFAQSCLDAGWEA
;
A
#
# COMPACT_ATOMS: atom_id res chain seq x y z
N MET A 1 33.71 23.51 -35.67
CA MET A 1 34.74 22.94 -34.78
C MET A 1 35.38 24.08 -34.00
N ASN A 2 35.63 23.84 -32.69
CA ASN A 2 36.20 24.73 -31.66
C ASN A 2 35.19 25.76 -31.11
N ARG A 3 34.98 25.87 -29.79
CA ARG A 3 35.98 25.96 -28.72
C ARG A 3 35.55 25.19 -27.46
N ARG A 4 36.44 24.35 -26.93
CA ARG A 4 36.36 23.81 -25.58
C ARG A 4 36.94 24.87 -24.63
N THR A 5 36.12 25.36 -23.71
CA THR A 5 36.54 26.27 -22.64
C THR A 5 36.44 25.51 -21.33
N THR A 6 37.59 25.19 -20.75
CA THR A 6 37.75 24.65 -19.40
C THR A 6 37.82 25.79 -18.39
N ALA A 7 36.96 25.76 -17.37
CA ALA A 7 37.12 26.47 -16.09
C ALA A 7 36.24 25.72 -15.07
N ALA A 8 36.77 24.89 -14.17
CA ALA A 8 37.52 25.22 -12.96
C ALA A 8 36.70 26.09 -11.97
N GLY A 9 36.03 25.40 -11.04
CA GLY A 9 35.93 25.78 -9.63
C GLY A 9 34.90 26.85 -9.24
N LEU A 10 33.87 26.43 -8.49
CA LEU A 10 33.49 27.11 -7.24
C LEU A 10 32.59 26.19 -6.40
N LEU A 11 33.19 25.63 -5.35
CA LEU A 11 32.50 25.05 -4.20
C LEU A 11 31.79 26.19 -3.47
N VAL A 12 30.46 26.19 -3.45
CA VAL A 12 29.67 27.01 -2.53
C VAL A 12 28.87 26.06 -1.66
N ALA A 13 29.41 25.83 -0.46
CA ALA A 13 28.67 25.25 0.65
C ALA A 13 27.68 26.30 1.16
N ALA A 14 26.42 26.21 0.75
CA ALA A 14 25.33 26.96 1.34
C ALA A 14 24.72 26.13 2.47
N ALA A 15 25.10 26.48 3.70
CA ALA A 15 24.59 25.90 4.93
C ALA A 15 23.15 26.35 5.20
N LEU A 16 22.29 25.36 5.45
CA LEU A 16 21.32 25.27 6.55
C LEU A 16 20.49 26.52 6.89
N ALA A 17 19.25 26.53 6.40
CA ALA A 17 18.10 27.02 7.15
C ALA A 17 16.83 26.28 6.70
N LEU A 18 16.76 24.96 6.98
CA LEU A 18 15.46 24.27 6.98
C LEU A 18 14.74 24.68 8.26
N THR A 19 13.86 25.66 8.16
CA THR A 19 12.81 25.89 9.15
C THR A 19 11.94 24.65 9.17
N ALA A 20 12.21 23.77 10.13
CA ALA A 20 11.36 22.67 10.52
C ALA A 20 10.06 23.24 11.11
N CYS A 21 9.11 23.58 10.23
CA CYS A 21 7.71 23.64 10.63
C CYS A 21 7.26 22.21 10.89
N SER A 22 7.47 21.80 12.14
CA SER A 22 6.89 20.63 12.77
C SER A 22 5.37 20.78 12.80
N SER A 23 4.72 20.55 11.66
CA SER A 23 3.31 20.19 11.62
C SER A 23 3.23 18.75 12.07
N GLY A 24 2.91 18.56 13.36
CA GLY A 24 2.70 17.25 13.96
C GLY A 24 1.83 16.40 13.04
N THR A 25 2.43 15.33 12.52
CA THR A 25 1.63 14.26 11.96
C THR A 25 0.94 13.64 13.17
N PRO A 26 -0.40 13.55 13.20
CA PRO A 26 -1.08 12.86 14.29
C PRO A 26 -0.43 11.49 14.38
N ASP A 27 -0.02 11.11 15.60
CA ASP A 27 0.46 9.78 15.91
C ASP A 27 -0.36 8.78 15.10
N LYS A 28 0.31 8.12 14.13
CA LYS A 28 -0.23 6.89 13.59
C LYS A 28 -0.46 6.07 14.83
N ALA A 29 -1.73 5.88 15.19
CA ALA A 29 -2.09 4.99 16.29
C ALA A 29 -1.20 3.75 16.15
N ASP A 30 -0.55 3.34 17.24
CA ASP A 30 0.38 2.21 17.31
C ASP A 30 -0.38 0.91 17.01
N HIS A 31 -0.88 0.80 15.80
CA HIS A 31 -1.47 -0.37 15.24
C HIS A 31 -0.34 -1.38 15.13
N PRO A 32 -0.53 -2.60 15.67
CA PRO A 32 0.49 -3.61 15.59
C PRO A 32 0.92 -3.78 14.13
N SER A 33 2.23 -3.70 13.88
CA SER A 33 2.81 -4.10 12.60
C SER A 33 2.74 -5.62 12.40
N LYS A 34 2.40 -6.36 13.46
CA LYS A 34 2.24 -7.81 13.42
C LYS A 34 0.85 -8.17 12.89
N LEU A 35 0.84 -9.19 12.04
CA LEU A 35 -0.35 -9.84 11.53
C LEU A 35 -1.23 -10.37 12.67
N ASP A 36 -2.46 -9.86 12.77
CA ASP A 36 -3.50 -10.43 13.63
C ASP A 36 -4.32 -11.50 12.89
N ASP A 37 -5.18 -12.23 13.61
CA ASP A 37 -5.96 -13.33 13.04
C ASP A 37 -6.88 -12.86 11.90
N ALA A 38 -7.47 -11.67 12.04
CA ALA A 38 -8.33 -11.09 11.02
C ALA A 38 -7.55 -10.73 9.75
N ALA A 39 -6.36 -10.14 9.89
CA ALA A 39 -5.45 -9.88 8.79
C ALA A 39 -5.02 -11.19 8.11
N LYS A 40 -4.67 -12.21 8.90
CA LYS A 40 -4.29 -13.52 8.36
C LYS A 40 -5.41 -14.10 7.49
N LEU A 41 -6.64 -14.14 8.00
CA LEU A 41 -7.79 -14.65 7.24
C LEU A 41 -8.05 -13.83 5.98
N ALA A 42 -7.92 -12.51 6.04
CA ALA A 42 -8.07 -11.64 4.89
C ALA A 42 -7.01 -11.91 3.81
N CYS A 43 -5.75 -12.05 4.21
CA CYS A 43 -4.62 -12.33 3.32
C CYS A 43 -4.69 -13.74 2.72
N ASP A 44 -5.06 -14.75 3.52
CA ASP A 44 -5.27 -16.13 3.06
C ASP A 44 -6.41 -16.19 2.00
N ASP A 45 -7.56 -15.56 2.29
CA ASP A 45 -8.70 -15.54 1.37
C ASP A 45 -8.37 -14.80 0.07
N PHE A 46 -7.64 -13.69 0.17
CA PHE A 46 -7.15 -12.96 -1.01
C PHE A 46 -6.24 -13.84 -1.86
N ALA A 47 -5.19 -14.41 -1.27
CA ALA A 47 -4.18 -15.19 -1.99
C ALA A 47 -4.77 -16.45 -2.66
N LYS A 48 -5.72 -17.10 -2.00
CA LYS A 48 -6.41 -18.29 -2.49
C LYS A 48 -7.18 -18.02 -3.79
N ASP A 49 -7.96 -16.93 -3.81
CA ASP A 49 -8.98 -16.73 -4.83
C ASP A 49 -8.60 -15.66 -5.88
N TYR A 50 -7.56 -14.84 -5.65
CA TYR A 50 -7.14 -13.75 -6.54
C TYR A 50 -6.93 -14.19 -7.99
N LYS A 51 -6.24 -15.33 -8.21
CA LYS A 51 -5.98 -15.85 -9.57
C LYS A 51 -7.27 -16.21 -10.30
N ALA A 52 -8.30 -16.65 -9.59
CA ALA A 52 -9.60 -17.00 -10.18
C ALA A 52 -10.50 -15.77 -10.40
N ALA A 53 -10.26 -14.66 -9.70
CA ALA A 53 -11.07 -13.44 -9.75
C ALA A 53 -10.80 -12.57 -11.01
N GLN A 54 -11.07 -13.12 -12.20
CA GLN A 54 -10.78 -12.44 -13.47
C GLN A 54 -11.95 -11.60 -14.00
N THR A 55 -13.19 -11.91 -13.60
CA THR A 55 -14.39 -11.17 -14.03
C THR A 55 -14.80 -10.13 -12.99
N SER A 56 -15.54 -9.09 -13.38
CA SER A 56 -16.00 -8.06 -12.45
C SER A 56 -16.79 -8.63 -11.26
N SER A 57 -17.68 -9.61 -11.51
CA SER A 57 -18.41 -10.28 -10.42
C SER A 57 -17.44 -10.99 -9.46
N ALA A 58 -16.51 -11.77 -9.98
CA ALA A 58 -15.58 -12.53 -9.14
C ALA A 58 -14.64 -11.63 -8.33
N ARG A 59 -14.27 -10.46 -8.87
CA ARG A 59 -13.50 -9.43 -8.13
C ARG A 59 -14.29 -8.86 -6.97
N LEU A 60 -15.58 -8.58 -7.18
CA LEU A 60 -16.47 -8.09 -6.13
C LEU A 60 -16.69 -9.13 -5.06
N ASP A 61 -16.93 -10.37 -5.45
CA ASP A 61 -17.11 -11.49 -4.52
C ASP A 61 -15.84 -11.68 -3.67
N LEU A 62 -14.67 -11.65 -4.30
CA LEU A 62 -13.39 -11.71 -3.59
C LEU A 62 -13.21 -10.52 -2.64
N ALA A 63 -13.43 -9.30 -3.12
CA ALA A 63 -13.27 -8.10 -2.28
C ALA A 63 -14.22 -8.11 -1.08
N ASN A 64 -15.46 -8.58 -1.26
CA ASN A 64 -16.43 -8.74 -0.16
C ASN A 64 -15.96 -9.79 0.84
N LYS A 65 -15.46 -10.93 0.36
CA LYS A 65 -14.91 -12.01 1.21
C LYS A 65 -13.72 -11.51 2.04
N VAL A 66 -12.76 -10.84 1.42
CA VAL A 66 -11.60 -10.25 2.09
C VAL A 66 -12.02 -9.21 3.12
N ASN A 67 -12.93 -8.30 2.76
CA ASN A 67 -13.39 -7.24 3.66
C ASN A 67 -14.26 -7.73 4.83
N LYS A 68 -14.78 -8.96 4.78
CA LYS A 68 -15.41 -9.59 5.94
C LYS A 68 -14.46 -9.65 7.13
N TRP A 69 -13.17 -9.89 6.87
CA TRP A 69 -12.12 -9.99 7.87
C TRP A 69 -11.31 -8.70 7.99
N ALA A 70 -10.88 -8.11 6.87
CA ALA A 70 -9.97 -6.96 6.86
C ALA A 70 -10.52 -5.77 7.66
N LYS A 71 -11.83 -5.55 7.68
CA LYS A 71 -12.47 -4.43 8.40
C LYS A 71 -12.30 -4.51 9.93
N ASP A 72 -12.09 -5.71 10.47
CA ASP A 72 -11.97 -5.96 11.91
C ASP A 72 -10.49 -6.03 12.34
N SER A 73 -9.56 -6.09 11.38
CA SER A 73 -8.12 -6.12 11.65
C SER A 73 -7.63 -4.81 12.25
N GLN A 74 -6.80 -4.93 13.28
CA GLN A 74 -6.03 -3.86 13.89
C GLN A 74 -4.62 -3.77 13.30
N THR A 75 -4.21 -4.71 12.45
CA THR A 75 -2.93 -4.67 11.74
C THR A 75 -2.87 -3.49 10.78
N ASN A 76 -1.76 -2.76 10.82
CA ASN A 76 -1.53 -1.56 10.03
C ASN A 76 -1.80 -1.78 8.53
N GLY A 77 -2.64 -0.91 7.95
CA GLY A 77 -2.89 -0.87 6.49
C GLY A 77 -3.87 -1.93 5.95
N ILE A 78 -4.18 -3.00 6.68
CA ILE A 78 -5.04 -4.09 6.19
C ILE A 78 -6.47 -3.59 5.94
N ALA A 79 -7.10 -2.95 6.92
CA ALA A 79 -8.48 -2.47 6.80
C ALA A 79 -8.63 -1.42 5.68
N ASP A 80 -7.66 -0.50 5.57
CA ASP A 80 -7.71 0.57 4.57
C ASP A 80 -7.43 0.06 3.16
N ASN A 81 -6.44 -0.81 2.98
CA ASN A 81 -6.19 -1.40 1.67
C ASN A 81 -7.26 -2.43 1.30
N GLY A 82 -7.98 -3.02 2.27
CA GLY A 82 -9.21 -3.78 2.02
C GLY A 82 -10.29 -2.91 1.35
N LYS A 83 -10.46 -1.66 1.79
CA LYS A 83 -11.36 -0.69 1.12
C LYS A 83 -10.85 -0.28 -0.26
N VAL A 84 -9.53 -0.16 -0.44
CA VAL A 84 -8.93 0.11 -1.76
C VAL A 84 -9.22 -1.06 -2.72
N LEU A 85 -9.05 -2.30 -2.27
CA LEU A 85 -9.41 -3.50 -3.02
C LEU A 85 -10.88 -3.49 -3.45
N ALA A 86 -11.81 -3.18 -2.53
CA ALA A 86 -13.25 -3.11 -2.84
C ALA A 86 -13.60 -2.01 -3.86
N ARG A 87 -12.93 -0.85 -3.79
CA ARG A 87 -13.08 0.21 -4.80
C ARG A 87 -12.52 -0.23 -6.15
N GLY A 88 -11.35 -0.88 -6.16
CA GLY A 88 -10.73 -1.43 -7.36
C GLY A 88 -11.58 -2.50 -8.04
N ALA A 89 -12.24 -3.37 -7.25
CA ALA A 89 -13.11 -4.42 -7.75
C ALA A 89 -14.34 -3.89 -8.51
N ASN A 90 -14.85 -2.71 -8.13
CA ASN A 90 -15.92 -1.99 -8.83
C ASN A 90 -15.43 -1.17 -10.03
N GLY A 91 -14.12 -1.05 -10.22
CA GLY A 91 -13.49 -0.20 -11.22
C GLY A 91 -13.11 -0.92 -12.52
N SER A 92 -12.20 -0.30 -13.26
CA SER A 92 -11.57 -0.89 -14.44
C SER A 92 -10.57 -1.99 -14.06
N ASP A 93 -10.12 -2.78 -15.04
CA ASP A 93 -9.06 -3.79 -14.84
C ASP A 93 -7.79 -3.20 -14.21
N GLY A 94 -7.40 -1.98 -14.60
CA GLY A 94 -6.28 -1.26 -14.02
C GLY A 94 -6.52 -0.91 -12.54
N ALA A 95 -7.72 -0.44 -12.20
CA ALA A 95 -8.10 -0.13 -10.82
C ALA A 95 -8.15 -1.40 -9.95
N TRP A 96 -8.64 -2.51 -10.50
CA TRP A 96 -8.60 -3.82 -9.85
C TRP A 96 -7.17 -4.24 -9.51
N LYS A 97 -6.27 -4.18 -10.49
CA LYS A 97 -4.87 -4.54 -10.30
C LYS A 97 -4.19 -3.69 -9.23
N ILE A 98 -4.37 -2.36 -9.29
CA ILE A 98 -3.79 -1.46 -8.28
C ILE A 98 -4.32 -1.78 -6.89
N GLY A 99 -5.64 -1.98 -6.73
CA GLY A 99 -6.21 -2.32 -5.43
C GLY A 99 -5.75 -3.67 -4.89
N ALA A 100 -5.60 -4.66 -5.76
CA ALA A 100 -5.04 -5.96 -5.43
C ALA A 100 -3.56 -5.88 -5.02
N ASP A 101 -2.73 -5.16 -5.77
CA ASP A 101 -1.31 -5.00 -5.48
C ASP A 101 -1.11 -4.28 -4.14
N SER A 102 -1.87 -3.21 -3.87
CA SER A 102 -1.83 -2.49 -2.58
C SER A 102 -2.24 -3.36 -1.39
N PHE A 103 -3.28 -4.19 -1.55
CA PHE A 103 -3.71 -5.10 -0.50
C PHE A 103 -2.68 -6.21 -0.26
N ALA A 104 -2.16 -6.82 -1.33
CA ALA A 104 -1.11 -7.83 -1.25
C ALA A 104 0.15 -7.29 -0.55
N GLN A 105 0.57 -6.07 -0.89
CA GLN A 105 1.71 -5.43 -0.24
C GLN A 105 1.47 -5.24 1.27
N SER A 106 0.25 -4.85 1.66
CA SER A 106 -0.09 -4.70 3.09
C SER A 106 0.00 -6.03 3.85
N CYS A 107 -0.38 -7.14 3.21
CA CYS A 107 -0.21 -8.48 3.78
C CYS A 107 1.28 -8.79 4.00
N LEU A 108 2.14 -8.53 3.00
CA LEU A 108 3.57 -8.77 3.10
C LEU A 108 4.24 -7.88 4.16
N ASP A 109 3.89 -6.59 4.20
CA ASP A 109 4.41 -5.63 5.19
C ASP A 109 3.98 -6.00 6.62
N ALA A 110 2.82 -6.65 6.78
CA ALA A 110 2.35 -7.19 8.04
C ALA A 110 3.05 -8.50 8.46
N GLY A 111 3.91 -9.06 7.60
CA GLY A 111 4.61 -10.33 7.84
C GLY A 111 3.78 -11.57 7.51
N TRP A 112 2.79 -11.47 6.63
CA TRP A 112 2.07 -12.65 6.14
C TRP A 112 2.98 -13.52 5.26
N GLU A 113 3.03 -14.81 5.59
CA GLU A 113 3.68 -15.86 4.82
C GLU A 113 2.62 -16.87 4.37
N ALA A 114 2.65 -17.22 3.08
CA ALA A 114 1.64 -18.03 2.40
C ALA A 114 1.69 -19.52 2.76
#